data_AF-A0A3A6RLV6-F1
#
_entry.id   AF-A0A3A6RLV6-F1
#
_cell.length_a   1.000
_cell.length_b   1.000
_cell.length_c   1.000
_cell.angle_alpha   90.00
_cell.angle_beta   90.00
_cell.angle_gamma   90.00
#
_symmetry.space_group_name_H-M   'P 1'
#
loop_
_entity.id
_entity.type
_entity.pdbx_description
1 polymer ?
#
loop_
_entity_poly.entity_id
_entity_poly.type
_entity_poly.pdbx_seq_one_letter_code
_entity_poly.pdbx_strand_id
1 'polypeptide(L)'
;MSAEQLKKEGILTVIIGIVLIGCALILSEGYDPRGGLLWSLSNEMYLFNHAFGCEEKQAWQQYQFCNDGFSVTIFTKYVVAVLSILLVYGVGQYLEFFPSLRFWTRTSKRDDGPR
;
A
#
# COMPACT_ATOMS: atom_id res chain seq x y z
N MET A 1 -9.61 -17.78 19.04
CA MET A 1 -8.60 -16.75 19.34
C MET A 1 -9.16 -15.90 20.46
N SER A 2 -8.38 -15.46 21.45
CA SER A 2 -8.96 -14.63 22.51
C SER A 2 -9.24 -13.21 21.97
N ALA A 3 -10.28 -12.56 22.47
CA ALA A 3 -10.61 -11.18 22.09
C ALA A 3 -9.43 -10.21 22.27
N GLU A 4 -8.61 -10.44 23.30
CA GLU A 4 -7.39 -9.66 23.55
C GLU A 4 -6.33 -9.82 22.44
N GLN A 5 -6.18 -11.01 21.86
CA GLN A 5 -5.26 -11.24 20.75
C GLN A 5 -5.74 -10.51 19.49
N LEU A 6 -7.04 -10.55 19.21
CA LEU A 6 -7.64 -9.83 18.08
C LEU A 6 -7.44 -8.31 18.20
N LYS A 7 -7.63 -7.77 19.40
CA LYS A 7 -7.40 -6.33 19.69
C LYS A 7 -5.95 -5.92 19.51
N LYS A 8 -5.00 -6.74 19.97
CA LYS A 8 -3.56 -6.48 19.79
C LYS A 8 -3.16 -6.53 18.32
N GLU A 9 -3.65 -7.52 17.57
CA GLU A 9 -3.41 -7.64 16.12
C GLU A 9 -4.01 -6.44 15.36
N GLY A 10 -5.26 -6.06 15.66
CA GLY A 10 -5.93 -4.92 15.05
C GLY A 10 -5.20 -3.59 15.30
N ILE A 11 -4.79 -3.31 16.55
CA ILE A 11 -4.00 -2.11 16.89
C ILE A 11 -2.69 -2.08 16.11
N LEU A 12 -1.99 -3.22 16.03
CA LEU A 12 -0.73 -3.30 15.31
C LEU A 12 -0.94 -3.00 13.82
N THR A 13 -1.98 -3.55 13.21
CA THR A 13 -2.35 -3.26 11.81
C THR A 13 -2.67 -1.79 11.59
N VAL A 14 -3.38 -1.16 12.54
CA VAL A 14 -3.69 0.28 12.47
C VAL A 14 -2.41 1.12 12.54
N ILE A 15 -1.52 0.84 13.48
CA ILE A 15 -0.26 1.58 13.63
C ILE A 15 0.59 1.46 12.37
N ILE A 16 0.76 0.25 11.86
CA ILE A 16 1.54 0.01 10.63
C ILE A 16 0.89 0.73 9.44
N GLY A 17 -0.43 0.68 9.31
CA GLY A 17 -1.16 1.37 8.24
C GLY A 17 -0.93 2.89 8.27
N ILE A 18 -1.00 3.52 9.45
CA ILE A 18 -0.76 4.97 9.60
C ILE A 18 0.68 5.33 9.19
N VAL A 19 1.66 4.55 9.66
CA VAL A 19 3.08 4.78 9.33
C VAL A 19 3.31 4.64 7.83
N LEU A 20 2.76 3.60 7.20
CA LEU A 20 2.91 3.38 5.76
C LEU A 20 2.24 4.47 4.93
N ILE A 21 1.08 4.99 5.35
CA ILE A 21 0.44 6.14 4.69
C ILE A 21 1.34 7.38 4.81
N GLY A 22 1.88 7.64 6.00
CA GLY A 22 2.83 8.74 6.20
C GLY A 22 4.04 8.63 5.28
N CYS A 23 4.67 7.45 5.22
CA CYS A 23 5.78 7.20 4.31
C CYS A 23 5.38 7.36 2.84
N ALA A 24 4.22 6.84 2.43
CA ALA A 24 3.74 6.94 1.05
C ALA A 24 3.50 8.39 0.61
N LEU A 25 3.02 9.25 1.52
CA LEU A 25 2.83 10.67 1.23
C LEU A 25 4.16 11.41 1.16
N ILE A 26 5.07 11.19 2.11
CA ILE A 26 6.38 11.88 2.17
C ILE A 26 7.28 11.48 0.98
N LEU A 27 7.24 10.21 0.56
CA LEU A 27 8.06 9.71 -0.54
C LEU A 27 7.45 10.00 -1.92
N SER A 28 6.20 10.41 -1.98
CA SER A 28 5.56 10.71 -3.25
C SER A 28 6.06 12.02 -3.84
N GLU A 29 6.40 12.00 -5.12
CA GLU A 29 6.67 13.23 -5.86
C GLU A 29 5.37 14.05 -5.97
N GLY A 30 5.48 15.36 -5.73
CA GLY A 30 4.35 16.30 -5.76
C GLY A 30 3.56 16.46 -4.45
N TYR A 31 4.04 15.90 -3.33
CA TYR A 31 3.37 16.09 -2.03
C TYR A 31 3.56 17.51 -1.48
N ASP A 32 2.44 18.19 -1.21
CA ASP A 32 2.42 19.42 -0.41
C ASP A 32 1.88 19.12 1.00
N PRO A 33 2.70 19.26 2.07
CA PRO A 33 2.26 19.00 3.44
C PRO A 33 1.14 19.93 3.91
N ARG A 34 0.90 21.06 3.24
CA ARG A 34 -0.19 22.00 3.59
C ARG A 34 -1.57 21.47 3.24
N GLY A 35 -1.67 20.67 2.16
CA GLY A 35 -2.92 20.07 1.73
C GLY A 35 -3.20 18.69 2.37
N GLY A 36 -2.19 18.10 3.01
CA GLY A 36 -2.31 16.85 3.75
C GLY A 36 -2.82 15.68 2.88
N LEU A 37 -3.62 14.79 3.49
CA LEU A 37 -4.10 13.55 2.86
C LEU A 37 -5.02 13.81 1.67
N LEU A 38 -5.81 14.88 1.71
CA LEU A 38 -6.75 15.25 0.65
C LEU A 38 -6.02 15.70 -0.63
N TRP A 39 -4.83 16.31 -0.47
CA TRP A 39 -4.00 16.73 -1.60
C TRP A 39 -3.58 15.57 -2.50
N SER A 40 -3.28 14.42 -1.89
CA SER A 40 -2.91 13.18 -2.60
C SER A 40 -4.07 12.56 -3.38
N LEU A 41 -5.31 12.88 -3.00
CA LEU A 41 -6.51 12.43 -3.73
C LEU A 41 -6.87 13.37 -4.88
N SER A 42 -6.59 14.67 -4.74
CA SER A 42 -6.95 15.68 -5.75
C SER A 42 -5.89 15.90 -6.82
N ASN A 43 -4.61 15.67 -6.51
CA ASN A 43 -3.50 15.94 -7.42
C ASN A 43 -2.84 14.66 -7.94
N GLU A 44 -2.27 14.74 -9.14
CA GLU A 44 -1.49 13.65 -9.71
C GLU A 44 -0.16 13.52 -8.99
N MET A 45 -0.16 12.64 -8.00
CA MET A 45 0.99 12.26 -7.21
C MET A 45 1.41 10.84 -7.55
N TYR A 46 2.71 10.62 -7.75
CA TYR A 46 3.26 9.31 -8.08
C TYR A 46 4.43 8.96 -7.16
N LEU A 47 4.48 7.68 -6.80
CA LEU A 47 5.46 7.10 -5.89
C LEU A 47 6.59 6.41 -6.67
N PHE A 48 6.27 5.96 -7.88
CA PHE A 48 7.20 5.36 -8.79
C PHE A 48 6.80 5.72 -10.22
N ASN A 49 7.74 6.23 -10.99
CA ASN A 49 7.56 6.47 -12.42
C ASN A 49 8.83 6.04 -13.13
N HIS A 50 8.78 4.90 -13.82
CA HIS A 50 9.92 4.37 -14.54
C HIS A 50 9.50 3.83 -15.90
N ALA A 51 10.27 4.18 -16.92
CA ALA A 51 10.08 3.70 -18.28
C ALA A 51 11.18 2.68 -18.59
N PHE A 52 10.78 1.44 -18.89
CA PHE A 52 11.69 0.38 -19.28
C PHE A 52 11.75 0.29 -20.81
N GLY A 53 12.96 0.15 -21.37
CA GLY A 53 13.17 -0.04 -22.81
C GLY A 53 13.23 1.23 -23.66
N CYS A 54 13.29 2.41 -23.05
CA CYS A 54 13.52 3.67 -23.76
C CYS A 54 15.02 4.04 -23.69
N GLU A 55 15.61 4.52 -24.79
CA GLU A 55 17.01 4.96 -24.81
C GLU A 55 17.24 6.02 -23.72
N GLU A 56 18.29 5.83 -22.90
CA GLU A 56 18.71 6.76 -21.84
C GLU A 56 19.25 8.07 -22.44
N LYS A 57 18.38 8.92 -22.96
CA LYS A 57 18.71 10.31 -23.25
C LYS A 57 17.83 11.23 -22.42
N GLN A 58 18.39 11.57 -21.25
CA GLN A 58 18.05 12.71 -20.40
C GLN A 58 16.76 12.60 -19.57
N ALA A 59 16.91 11.82 -18.50
CA ALA A 59 16.39 11.87 -17.13
C ALA A 59 15.53 13.05 -16.58
N TRP A 60 15.02 14.03 -17.35
CA TRP A 60 14.33 15.19 -16.75
C TRP A 60 13.19 15.83 -17.57
N GLN A 61 12.70 15.23 -18.66
CA GLN A 61 11.53 15.78 -19.37
C GLN A 61 10.42 14.75 -19.56
N GLN A 62 9.26 15.12 -19.00
CA GLN A 62 7.99 14.42 -19.09
C GLN A 62 7.59 14.23 -20.57
N TYR A 63 7.14 13.03 -20.92
CA TYR A 63 6.66 12.59 -22.23
C TYR A 63 7.73 12.38 -23.32
N GLN A 64 8.42 11.24 -23.27
CA GLN A 64 8.91 10.57 -24.49
C GLN A 64 7.87 9.56 -24.96
N PHE A 65 7.32 9.77 -26.17
CA PHE A 65 6.63 8.71 -26.90
C PHE A 65 7.67 7.64 -27.25
N CYS A 66 7.59 6.51 -26.57
CA CYS A 66 8.47 5.36 -26.73
C CYS A 66 7.65 4.26 -27.42
N ASN A 67 7.92 4.02 -28.71
CA ASN A 67 7.13 3.05 -29.49
C ASN A 67 7.39 1.60 -29.08
N ASP A 68 8.55 1.31 -28.45
CA ASP A 68 8.98 -0.05 -28.09
C ASP A 68 9.19 -0.25 -26.58
N GLY A 69 8.81 0.72 -25.74
CA GLY A 69 8.99 0.67 -24.28
C GLY A 69 7.67 0.56 -23.51
N PHE A 70 7.75 0.16 -22.23
CA PHE A 70 6.62 0.20 -21.31
C PHE A 70 6.91 1.13 -20.13
N SER A 71 5.97 2.02 -19.82
CA SER A 71 6.05 2.89 -18.65
C SER A 71 5.21 2.31 -17.52
N VAL A 72 5.80 2.26 -16.31
CA VAL A 72 5.12 1.86 -15.08
C VAL A 72 5.05 3.08 -14.18
N THR A 73 3.83 3.54 -13.95
CA THR A 73 3.55 4.64 -13.02
C THR A 73 2.64 4.15 -11.90
N ILE A 74 3.13 4.25 -10.66
CA ILE A 74 2.37 3.91 -9.46
C ILE A 74 1.88 5.23 -8.86
N PHE A 75 0.58 5.50 -9.04
CA PHE A 75 -0.04 6.67 -8.43
C PHE A 75 -0.25 6.49 -6.93
N THR A 76 0.13 7.51 -6.17
CA THR A 76 0.07 7.53 -4.71
C THR A 76 -1.37 7.40 -4.20
N LYS A 77 -2.35 7.95 -4.93
CA LYS A 77 -3.78 7.83 -4.60
C LYS A 77 -4.24 6.37 -4.47
N TYR A 78 -3.74 5.47 -5.32
CA TYR A 78 -4.12 4.05 -5.26
C TYR A 78 -3.44 3.33 -4.09
N VAL A 79 -2.18 3.66 -3.81
CA VAL A 79 -1.45 3.13 -2.65
C VAL A 79 -2.15 3.55 -1.35
N VAL A 80 -2.49 4.84 -1.22
CA VAL A 80 -3.22 5.38 -0.07
C VAL A 80 -4.60 4.75 0.06
N ALA A 81 -5.33 4.52 -1.05
CA ALA A 81 -6.63 3.86 -1.02
C ALA A 81 -6.54 2.42 -0.47
N VAL A 82 -5.57 1.63 -0.94
CA VAL A 82 -5.35 0.26 -0.43
C VAL A 82 -4.98 0.26 1.05
N LEU A 83 -4.08 1.15 1.47
CA LEU A 83 -3.70 1.30 2.88
C LEU A 83 -4.88 1.75 3.75
N SER A 84 -5.78 2.58 3.22
CA SER A 84 -7.00 3.01 3.92
C SER A 84 -7.96 1.84 4.14
N ILE A 85 -8.10 0.94 3.17
CA ILE A 85 -8.89 -0.29 3.34
C ILE A 85 -8.28 -1.17 4.43
N LEU A 86 -6.94 -1.31 4.46
CA LEU A 86 -6.25 -2.04 5.52
C LEU A 86 -6.45 -1.41 6.91
N LEU A 87 -6.52 -0.07 6.99
CA LEU A 87 -6.86 0.61 8.23
C LEU A 87 -8.28 0.29 8.69
N VAL A 88 -9.27 0.37 7.79
CA VAL A 88 -10.67 0.01 8.10
C VAL A 88 -10.75 -1.44 8.59
N TYR A 89 -9.99 -2.33 7.95
CA TYR A 89 -9.90 -3.72 8.37
C TYR A 89 -9.28 -3.86 9.77
N GLY A 90 -8.17 -3.18 10.07
CA GLY A 90 -7.54 -3.19 11.40
C GLY A 90 -8.45 -2.63 12.50
N VAL A 91 -9.20 -1.56 12.20
CA VAL A 91 -10.24 -1.02 13.11
C VAL A 91 -11.35 -2.03 13.33
N GLY A 92 -11.82 -2.70 12.28
CA GLY A 92 -12.86 -3.72 12.41
C GLY A 92 -12.38 -4.97 13.16
N GLN A 93 -11.09 -5.34 13.07
CA GLN A 93 -10.50 -6.37 13.94
C GLN A 93 -10.46 -5.92 15.41
N TYR A 94 -10.10 -4.67 15.68
CA TYR A 94 -10.08 -4.13 17.04
C TYR A 94 -11.46 -4.11 17.69
N LEU A 95 -12.49 -3.78 16.90
CA LEU A 95 -13.90 -3.79 17.32
C LEU A 95 -14.55 -5.19 17.28
N GLU A 96 -13.78 -6.24 17.00
CA GLU A 96 -14.25 -7.63 16.94
C GLU A 96 -15.29 -7.90 15.81
N PHE A 97 -15.43 -7.00 14.83
CA PHE A 97 -16.28 -7.18 13.66
C PHE A 97 -15.70 -8.14 12.62
N PHE A 98 -14.37 -8.18 12.45
CA PHE A 98 -13.69 -9.01 11.45
C PHE A 98 -12.78 -10.07 12.06
N PRO A 99 -12.76 -11.31 11.53
CA PRO A 99 -11.84 -12.36 11.96
C PRO A 99 -10.41 -12.10 11.48
N SER A 100 -9.40 -12.62 12.20
CA SER A 100 -7.99 -12.48 11.79
C SER A 100 -7.68 -13.26 10.51
N LEU A 101 -6.85 -12.70 9.62
CA LEU A 101 -6.33 -13.37 8.41
C LEU A 101 -5.36 -14.52 8.71
N ARG A 102 -4.98 -14.73 9.98
CA ARG A 102 -4.07 -15.81 10.41
C ARG A 102 -4.60 -17.23 10.18
N PHE A 103 -5.85 -17.36 9.73
CA PHE A 103 -6.48 -18.62 9.36
C PHE A 103 -5.72 -19.35 8.22
N TRP A 104 -5.06 -18.62 7.31
CA TRP A 104 -4.41 -19.21 6.14
C TRP A 104 -3.08 -19.92 6.43
N THR A 105 -2.40 -19.61 7.55
CA THR A 105 -1.10 -20.22 7.87
C THR A 105 -1.23 -21.62 8.48
N ARG A 106 -2.43 -22.02 8.94
CA ARG A 106 -2.61 -23.27 9.69
C ARG A 106 -2.95 -24.47 8.79
N THR A 107 -3.47 -24.24 7.60
CA THR A 107 -3.78 -25.31 6.63
C THR A 107 -2.55 -25.76 5.84
N SER A 108 -1.51 -24.93 5.70
CA SER A 108 -0.28 -25.32 4.98
C SER A 108 0.62 -26.32 5.72
N LYS A 109 0.33 -26.66 6.98
CA LYS A 109 1.14 -27.59 7.80
C LYS A 109 0.57 -29.01 7.90
N ARG A 110 -0.45 -29.36 7.11
CA ARG A 110 -1.18 -30.64 7.23
C ARG A 110 -1.22 -31.49 5.96
N ASP A 111 -0.25 -31.35 5.05
CA ASP A 111 -0.13 -32.22 3.87
C ASP A 111 1.24 -32.91 3.71
N ASP A 112 2.08 -32.97 4.75
CA ASP A 112 3.25 -33.87 4.78
C ASP A 112 3.08 -34.91 5.90
N GLY A 113 2.33 -35.97 5.59
CA GLY A 113 2.27 -37.20 6.37
C GLY A 113 2.59 -38.39 5.46
N PRO A 114 3.60 -39.23 5.78
CA PRO A 114 4.13 -40.22 4.85
C PRO A 114 3.16 -41.40 4.71
N ARG A 115 2.99 -41.87 3.48
CA ARG A 115 2.58 -43.26 3.18
C ARG A 115 3.69 -43.93 2.41
#